data_AF-W4UTF5-F1
#
_entry.id   AF-W4UTF5-F1
#
_cell.length_a   1.000
_cell.length_b   1.000
_cell.length_c   1.000
_cell.angle_alpha   90.00
_cell.angle_beta   90.00
_cell.angle_gamma   90.00
#
_symmetry.space_group_name_H-M   'P 1'
#
loop_
_entity.id
_entity.type
_entity.pdbx_description
1 polymer ?
#
loop_
_entity_poly.entity_id
_entity_poly.type
_entity_poly.pdbx_seq_one_letter_code
_entity_poly.pdbx_strand_id
1 'polypeptide(L)'
;MDAQWYVAIEKGLFVKRDLQGGQMSRDMTLFMDDDGKAYHIYSSEDNLTLQIAELTDDYLNHSGKYIRIFPGGHNEAPAIFKKNGVYWMITSGCTGWEPNKARLLTATSIFGEWKQLPNPCVGIDADKTFGGQSTYILPIQGTDSLYIFMADMWRPESLKDSRYMWLPIQFDENDIPFIEWKDRWNTELERI
;
A
#
# COMPACT_ATOMS: atom_id res chain seq x y z
N MET A 1 -13.87 20.74 -4.33
CA MET A 1 -13.35 21.04 -2.98
C MET A 1 -12.36 22.18 -3.11
N ASP A 2 -12.38 23.16 -2.21
CA ASP A 2 -11.47 24.31 -2.26
C ASP A 2 -10.13 24.01 -1.56
N ALA A 3 -9.14 24.89 -1.73
CA ALA A 3 -7.82 24.74 -1.13
C ALA A 3 -7.86 24.82 0.42
N GLN A 4 -8.84 25.52 1.00
CA GLN A 4 -8.95 25.65 2.45
C GLN A 4 -9.37 24.34 3.11
N TRP A 5 -10.20 23.55 2.42
CA TRP A 5 -10.61 22.22 2.84
C TRP A 5 -9.43 21.26 2.98
N TYR A 6 -8.56 21.17 1.97
CA TYR A 6 -7.37 20.32 2.04
C TYR A 6 -6.42 20.74 3.16
N VAL A 7 -6.22 22.06 3.36
CA VAL A 7 -5.44 22.58 4.49
C VAL A 7 -6.06 22.19 5.83
N ALA A 8 -7.39 22.14 5.95
CA ALA A 8 -8.05 21.69 7.17
C ALA A 8 -7.84 20.19 7.43
N ILE A 9 -7.89 19.35 6.38
CA ILE A 9 -7.57 17.91 6.48
C ILE A 9 -6.11 17.73 6.90
N GLU A 10 -5.17 18.42 6.25
CA GLU A 10 -3.75 18.40 6.61
C GLU A 10 -3.53 18.78 8.08
N LYS A 11 -4.27 19.78 8.58
CA LYS A 11 -4.24 20.20 9.99
C LYS A 11 -4.99 19.28 10.97
N GLY A 12 -5.54 18.16 10.50
CA GLY A 12 -6.14 17.12 11.35
C GLY A 12 -7.60 17.36 11.72
N LEU A 13 -8.38 18.01 10.83
CA LEU A 13 -9.82 18.21 11.03
C LEU A 13 -10.55 16.90 11.40
N PHE A 14 -10.34 15.83 10.62
CA PHE A 14 -11.00 14.54 10.85
C PHE A 14 -10.36 13.72 11.96
N VAL A 15 -9.06 13.87 12.20
CA VAL A 15 -8.42 13.33 13.41
C VAL A 15 -9.13 13.84 14.67
N LYS A 16 -9.36 15.15 14.75
CA LYS A 16 -10.03 15.76 15.90
C LYS A 16 -11.49 15.32 16.03
N ARG A 17 -12.21 15.20 14.90
CA ARG A 17 -13.59 14.72 14.86
C ARG A 17 -13.71 13.33 15.49
N ASP A 18 -12.79 12.43 15.13
CA ASP A 18 -12.89 11.01 15.47
C ASP A 18 -12.11 10.62 16.73
N LEU A 19 -11.43 11.58 17.38
CA LEU A 19 -10.55 11.32 18.53
C LEU A 19 -11.25 10.56 19.67
N GLN A 20 -12.49 10.91 20.00
CA GLN A 20 -13.23 10.28 21.10
C GLN A 20 -13.69 8.86 20.77
N GLY A 21 -14.04 8.59 19.50
CA GLY A 21 -14.57 7.31 19.06
C GLY A 21 -13.50 6.33 18.55
N GLY A 22 -12.28 6.81 18.33
CA GLY A 22 -11.24 6.09 17.62
C GLY A 22 -11.24 6.43 16.13
N GLN A 23 -10.05 6.39 15.52
CA GLN A 23 -9.88 6.67 14.10
C GLN A 23 -10.54 5.58 13.24
N MET A 24 -11.03 5.96 12.07
CA MET A 24 -11.66 5.05 11.13
C MET A 24 -10.66 4.06 10.55
N SER A 25 -11.11 2.86 10.18
CA SER A 25 -10.32 1.89 9.42
C SER A 25 -11.19 1.29 8.31
N ARG A 26 -10.73 1.36 7.06
CA ARG A 26 -11.36 0.70 5.90
C ARG A 26 -10.37 -0.29 5.27
N ASP A 27 -9.93 -0.05 4.03
CA ASP A 27 -8.88 -0.85 3.41
C ASP A 27 -7.66 -0.89 4.32
N MET A 28 -7.10 -2.09 4.51
CA MET A 28 -6.06 -2.31 5.50
C MET A 28 -5.12 -3.45 5.14
N THR A 29 -3.94 -3.43 5.74
CA THR A 29 -2.97 -4.51 5.72
C THR A 29 -2.19 -4.59 7.03
N LEU A 30 -1.41 -5.66 7.19
CA LEU A 30 -0.53 -5.88 8.34
C LEU A 30 0.91 -6.01 7.86
N PHE A 31 1.85 -5.49 8.65
CA PHE A 31 3.27 -5.63 8.40
C PHE A 31 3.99 -6.00 9.69
N MET A 32 4.79 -7.06 9.66
CA MET A 32 5.69 -7.43 10.75
C MET A 32 7.11 -7.05 10.35
N ASP A 33 7.74 -6.25 11.19
CA ASP A 33 9.09 -5.75 10.96
C ASP A 33 10.15 -6.71 11.51
N ASP A 34 11.41 -6.47 11.14
CA ASP A 34 12.56 -7.31 11.51
C ASP A 34 12.86 -7.33 13.02
N ASP A 35 12.42 -6.31 13.76
CA ASP A 35 12.52 -6.22 15.22
C ASP A 35 11.39 -6.94 15.97
N GLY A 36 10.47 -7.59 15.25
CA GLY A 36 9.31 -8.29 15.81
C GLY A 36 8.13 -7.40 16.14
N LYS A 37 8.16 -6.09 15.83
CA LYS A 37 7.00 -5.21 15.94
C LYS A 37 6.07 -5.37 14.75
N ALA A 38 4.77 -5.36 15.03
CA ALA A 38 3.73 -5.45 14.02
C ALA A 38 2.97 -4.12 13.90
N TYR A 39 2.59 -3.79 12.68
CA TYR A 39 1.94 -2.54 12.33
C TYR A 39 0.67 -2.81 11.53
N HIS A 40 -0.39 -2.09 11.89
CA HIS A 40 -1.64 -2.01 11.15
C HIS A 40 -1.62 -0.75 10.28
N ILE A 41 -1.69 -0.93 8.96
CA ILE A 41 -1.74 0.15 7.98
C ILE A 41 -3.15 0.21 7.40
N TYR A 42 -3.81 1.35 7.46
CA TYR A 42 -5.22 1.46 7.06
C TYR A 42 -5.61 2.83 6.52
N SER A 43 -6.58 2.82 5.61
CA SER A 43 -7.28 4.01 5.13
C SER A 43 -8.23 4.54 6.20
N SER A 44 -8.04 5.82 6.56
CA SER A 44 -8.74 6.51 7.63
C SER A 44 -9.28 7.86 7.17
N GLU A 45 -9.88 8.61 8.10
CA GLU A 45 -10.34 9.99 7.88
C GLU A 45 -11.20 10.11 6.60
N ASP A 46 -12.26 9.31 6.47
CA ASP A 46 -13.08 9.23 5.25
C ASP A 46 -12.31 8.87 3.97
N ASN A 47 -11.35 7.95 4.08
CA ASN A 47 -10.47 7.46 3.01
C ASN A 47 -9.51 8.52 2.46
N LEU A 48 -9.34 9.64 3.17
CA LEU A 48 -8.45 10.71 2.72
C LEU A 48 -7.00 10.49 3.13
N THR A 49 -6.76 9.75 4.21
CA THR A 49 -5.47 9.71 4.90
C THR A 49 -5.13 8.29 5.31
N LEU A 50 -3.92 7.82 5.04
CA LEU A 50 -3.42 6.56 5.60
C LEU A 50 -2.92 6.78 7.03
N GLN A 51 -3.16 5.80 7.89
CA GLN A 51 -2.58 5.74 9.23
C GLN A 51 -1.79 4.43 9.40
N ILE A 52 -0.70 4.50 10.16
CA ILE A 52 0.15 3.36 10.51
C ILE A 52 0.21 3.30 12.03
N ALA A 53 -0.31 2.23 12.62
CA ALA A 53 -0.40 2.05 14.08
C ALA A 53 0.36 0.81 14.54
N GLU A 54 1.15 0.95 15.61
CA GLU A 54 1.84 -0.19 16.25
C GLU A 54 0.82 -1.06 17.01
N LEU A 55 0.98 -2.37 16.91
CA LEU A 55 0.22 -3.35 17.67
C LEU A 55 0.93 -3.70 18.98
N THR A 56 0.16 -4.16 19.96
CA THR A 56 0.67 -4.76 21.20
C THR A 56 1.44 -6.05 20.89
N ASP A 57 2.27 -6.52 21.82
CA ASP A 57 3.15 -7.68 21.59
C ASP A 57 2.38 -9.00 21.32
N ASP A 58 1.10 -9.07 21.71
CA ASP A 58 0.19 -10.19 21.38
C ASP A 58 -0.55 -10.01 20.03
N TYR A 59 -0.36 -8.86 19.39
CA TYR A 59 -0.97 -8.42 18.13
C TYR A 59 -2.50 -8.28 18.16
N LEU A 60 -3.12 -8.27 19.34
CA LEU A 60 -4.57 -8.21 19.49
C LEU A 60 -5.13 -6.80 19.69
N ASN A 61 -4.28 -5.83 20.02
CA ASN A 61 -4.67 -4.44 20.27
C ASN A 61 -3.65 -3.46 19.67
N HIS A 62 -4.00 -2.17 19.62
CA HIS A 62 -3.06 -1.09 19.28
C HIS A 62 -2.34 -0.57 20.53
N SER A 63 -1.07 -0.19 20.40
CA SER A 63 -0.26 0.37 21.50
C SER A 63 -0.63 1.82 21.86
N GLY A 64 -1.40 2.49 20.98
CA GLY A 64 -1.68 3.92 21.02
C GLY A 64 -0.67 4.78 20.25
N LYS A 65 0.45 4.21 19.78
CA LYS A 65 1.39 4.90 18.87
C LYS A 65 0.94 4.72 17.42
N TYR A 66 0.80 5.84 16.71
CA TYR A 66 0.52 5.83 15.29
C TYR A 66 0.99 7.12 14.62
N ILE A 67 1.14 7.07 13.30
CA ILE A 67 1.33 8.26 12.45
C ILE A 67 0.24 8.34 11.39
N ARG A 68 0.11 9.51 10.78
CA ARG A 68 -0.72 9.75 9.60
C ARG A 68 0.15 10.18 8.44
N ILE A 69 -0.11 9.64 7.25
CA ILE A 69 0.67 9.91 6.04
C ILE A 69 -0.25 10.28 4.87
N PHE A 70 0.22 11.20 4.04
CA PHE A 70 -0.48 11.70 2.83
C PHE A 70 -1.94 12.14 3.09
N PRO A 71 -2.19 13.06 4.04
CA PRO A 71 -3.54 13.55 4.31
C PRO A 71 -4.16 14.23 3.09
N GLY A 72 -5.40 13.83 2.75
CA GLY A 72 -6.08 14.28 1.52
C GLY A 72 -5.64 13.55 0.25
N GLY A 73 -4.71 12.60 0.35
CA GLY A 73 -4.16 11.87 -0.79
C GLY A 73 -5.11 10.85 -1.40
N HIS A 74 -6.08 10.32 -0.64
CA HIS A 74 -6.91 9.19 -1.08
C HIS A 74 -6.08 7.98 -1.52
N ASN A 75 -5.19 7.50 -0.66
CA ASN A 75 -4.48 6.24 -0.88
C ASN A 75 -5.31 5.11 -0.26
N GLU A 76 -5.62 4.08 -1.04
CA GLU A 76 -6.38 2.89 -0.64
C GLU A 76 -5.58 1.61 -0.94
N ALA A 77 -6.11 0.46 -0.53
CA ALA A 77 -5.58 -0.87 -0.81
C ALA A 77 -4.04 -1.03 -0.58
N PRO A 78 -3.54 -0.71 0.64
CA PRO A 78 -2.10 -0.70 0.92
C PRO A 78 -1.50 -2.11 0.89
N ALA A 79 -0.37 -2.26 0.20
CA ALA A 79 0.47 -3.45 0.25
C ALA A 79 1.93 -3.05 0.50
N ILE A 80 2.56 -3.57 1.56
CA ILE A 80 3.86 -3.11 2.06
C ILE A 80 4.86 -4.27 2.15
N PHE A 81 6.12 -3.97 1.88
CA PHE A 81 7.27 -4.83 2.16
C PHE A 81 8.48 -3.98 2.59
N LYS A 82 9.52 -4.65 3.08
CA LYS A 82 10.80 -4.02 3.45
C LYS A 82 11.94 -4.73 2.72
N LYS A 83 12.84 -3.98 2.10
CA LYS A 83 14.06 -4.49 1.44
C LYS A 83 15.24 -3.59 1.82
N ASN A 84 16.35 -4.18 2.28
CA ASN A 84 17.59 -3.47 2.60
C ASN A 84 17.39 -2.26 3.55
N GLY A 85 16.52 -2.39 4.55
CA GLY A 85 16.21 -1.32 5.51
C GLY A 85 15.25 -0.24 5.01
N VAL A 86 14.75 -0.36 3.77
CA VAL A 86 13.80 0.59 3.17
C VAL A 86 12.41 -0.05 3.10
N TYR A 87 11.40 0.68 3.56
CA TYR A 87 10.00 0.30 3.43
C TYR A 87 9.47 0.77 2.08
N TRP A 88 8.72 -0.10 1.42
CA TRP A 88 8.08 0.15 0.14
C TRP A 88 6.61 -0.22 0.25
N MET A 89 5.73 0.69 -0.14
CA MET A 89 4.29 0.47 -0.09
C MET A 89 3.66 0.85 -1.43
N ILE A 90 2.86 -0.06 -1.99
CA ILE A 90 2.06 0.18 -3.18
C ILE A 90 0.61 0.40 -2.73
N THR A 91 -0.01 1.45 -3.27
CA THR A 91 -1.40 1.80 -3.00
C THR A 91 -2.13 2.14 -4.30
N SER A 92 -3.46 2.06 -4.28
CA SER A 92 -4.31 2.63 -5.33
C SER A 92 -4.81 4.02 -4.96
N GLY A 93 -5.38 4.73 -5.93
CA GLY A 93 -6.32 5.81 -5.67
C GLY A 93 -7.72 5.29 -5.25
N CYS A 94 -8.64 6.21 -4.96
CA CYS A 94 -10.01 5.91 -4.55
C CYS A 94 -11.03 6.21 -5.67
N THR A 95 -11.27 5.25 -6.57
CA THR A 95 -12.19 5.38 -7.73
C THR A 95 -13.28 4.32 -7.77
N GLY A 96 -13.66 3.77 -6.61
CA GLY A 96 -14.60 2.64 -6.55
C GLY A 96 -14.00 1.40 -7.20
N TRP A 97 -14.73 0.78 -8.14
CA TRP A 97 -14.29 -0.42 -8.85
C TRP A 97 -13.40 -0.15 -10.07
N GLU A 98 -13.34 1.09 -10.55
CA GLU A 98 -12.55 1.43 -11.73
C GLU A 98 -11.05 1.38 -11.38
N PRO A 99 -10.24 0.59 -12.11
CA PRO A 99 -8.79 0.58 -11.93
C PRO A 99 -8.18 1.96 -12.17
N ASN A 100 -7.12 2.27 -11.44
CA ASN A 100 -6.46 3.57 -11.51
C ASN A 100 -4.93 3.40 -11.40
N LYS A 101 -4.23 4.52 -11.50
CA LYS A 101 -2.76 4.57 -11.44
C LYS A 101 -2.28 4.25 -10.03
N ALA A 102 -1.51 3.16 -9.89
CA ALA A 102 -0.84 2.82 -8.64
C ALA A 102 0.15 3.91 -8.21
N ARG A 103 0.43 3.92 -6.90
CA ARG A 103 1.33 4.88 -6.26
C ARG A 103 2.36 4.11 -5.45
N LEU A 104 3.63 4.50 -5.57
CA LEU A 104 4.72 3.96 -4.79
C LEU A 104 5.08 4.92 -3.66
N LEU A 105 5.06 4.41 -2.43
CA LEU A 105 5.40 5.16 -1.22
C LEU A 105 6.64 4.52 -0.58
N THR A 106 7.51 5.33 0.01
CA THR A 106 8.75 4.84 0.63
C THR A 106 9.13 5.61 1.89
N ALA A 107 9.78 4.92 2.83
CA ALA A 107 10.38 5.49 4.02
C ALA A 107 11.58 4.65 4.48
N THR A 108 12.47 5.24 5.29
CA THR A 108 13.57 4.53 5.98
C THR A 108 13.26 4.23 7.45
N SER A 109 12.11 4.67 7.94
CA SER A 109 11.57 4.37 9.27
C SER A 109 10.05 4.33 9.17
N ILE A 110 9.43 3.29 9.74
CA ILE A 110 7.98 3.06 9.70
C ILE A 110 7.18 4.25 10.25
N PHE A 111 7.68 4.90 11.31
CA PHE A 111 7.12 6.12 11.91
C PHE A 111 7.81 7.42 11.47
N GLY A 112 8.66 7.34 10.43
CA GLY A 112 9.33 8.49 9.85
C GLY A 112 8.50 9.21 8.79
N GLU A 113 9.16 10.08 8.04
CA GLU A 113 8.57 10.74 6.88
C GLU A 113 8.49 9.77 5.68
N TRP A 114 7.30 9.69 5.09
CA TRP A 114 7.05 8.93 3.88
C TRP A 114 7.09 9.84 2.65
N LYS A 115 7.64 9.33 1.55
CA LYS A 115 7.70 10.02 0.26
C LYS A 115 6.92 9.24 -0.78
N GLN A 116 6.26 9.96 -1.68
CA GLN A 116 5.63 9.38 -2.85
C GLN A 116 6.57 9.48 -4.05
N LEU A 117 6.74 8.36 -4.74
CA LEU A 117 7.48 8.22 -6.00
C LEU A 117 6.50 8.03 -7.18
N PRO A 118 6.99 8.03 -8.43
CA PRO A 118 6.17 7.70 -9.59
C PRO A 118 5.48 6.33 -9.51
N ASN A 119 4.52 6.11 -10.40
CA ASN A 119 3.83 4.82 -10.56
C ASN A 119 4.86 3.68 -10.76
N PRO A 120 4.81 2.60 -9.96
CA PRO A 120 5.75 1.48 -10.12
C PRO A 120 5.41 0.59 -11.32
N CYS A 121 4.20 0.67 -11.88
CA CYS A 121 3.85 -0.09 -13.07
C CYS A 121 4.45 0.55 -14.33
N VAL A 122 5.01 -0.27 -15.21
CA VAL A 122 5.57 0.13 -16.52
C VAL A 122 4.97 -0.68 -17.66
N GLY A 123 4.94 -0.11 -18.87
CA GLY A 123 4.41 -0.76 -20.07
C GLY A 123 2.95 -0.41 -20.37
N ILE A 124 2.31 -1.26 -21.19
CA ILE A 124 0.92 -1.10 -21.64
C ILE A 124 -0.02 -1.24 -20.44
N ASP A 125 -1.05 -0.38 -20.35
CA ASP A 125 -2.05 -0.34 -19.26
C ASP A 125 -1.50 -0.10 -17.85
N ALA A 126 -0.24 0.32 -17.73
CA ALA A 126 0.38 0.67 -16.45
C ALA A 126 -0.32 1.82 -15.72
N ASP A 127 -0.94 2.75 -16.46
CA ASP A 127 -1.73 3.87 -15.90
C ASP A 127 -3.04 3.42 -15.24
N LYS A 128 -3.41 2.15 -15.42
CA LYS A 128 -4.53 1.46 -14.77
C LYS A 128 -4.08 0.25 -13.96
N THR A 129 -2.79 0.15 -13.64
CA THR A 129 -2.25 -0.99 -12.89
C THR A 129 -2.61 -2.33 -13.56
N PHE A 130 -2.55 -2.35 -14.90
CA PHE A 130 -2.92 -3.50 -15.74
C PHE A 130 -4.37 -4.00 -15.53
N GLY A 131 -5.26 -3.13 -15.05
CA GLY A 131 -6.65 -3.45 -14.72
C GLY A 131 -6.85 -4.01 -13.31
N GLY A 132 -5.83 -4.02 -12.46
CA GLY A 132 -5.90 -4.50 -11.08
C GLY A 132 -5.88 -3.42 -10.01
N GLN A 133 -6.11 -3.84 -8.77
CA GLN A 133 -5.92 -3.08 -7.54
C GLN A 133 -5.03 -3.88 -6.58
N SER A 134 -4.05 -3.24 -5.96
CA SER A 134 -3.12 -3.90 -5.02
C SER A 134 -3.85 -4.61 -3.89
N THR A 135 -3.39 -5.79 -3.48
CA THR A 135 -3.96 -6.50 -2.31
C THR A 135 -2.87 -6.96 -1.35
N TYR A 136 -1.73 -7.43 -1.87
CA TYR A 136 -0.63 -7.91 -1.03
C TYR A 136 0.70 -7.92 -1.78
N ILE A 137 1.82 -7.97 -1.04
CA ILE A 137 3.14 -8.25 -1.58
C ILE A 137 3.72 -9.44 -0.83
N LEU A 138 3.97 -10.54 -1.54
CA LEU A 138 4.48 -11.77 -0.95
C LEU A 138 6.01 -11.84 -1.10
N PRO A 139 6.80 -11.73 -0.02
CA PRO A 139 8.21 -12.09 -0.04
C PRO A 139 8.36 -13.61 -0.19
N ILE A 140 9.13 -14.07 -1.18
CA ILE A 140 9.38 -15.49 -1.37
C ILE A 140 10.45 -15.98 -0.40
N GLN A 141 10.09 -16.96 0.43
CA GLN A 141 11.00 -17.57 1.39
C GLN A 141 12.22 -18.22 0.70
N GLY A 142 13.38 -18.09 1.33
CA GLY A 142 14.65 -18.62 0.82
C GLY A 142 15.35 -17.72 -0.21
N THR A 143 14.87 -16.50 -0.42
CA THR A 143 15.57 -15.45 -1.17
C THR A 143 15.18 -14.07 -0.62
N ASP A 144 16.14 -13.14 -0.63
CA ASP A 144 15.91 -11.74 -0.21
C ASP A 144 15.56 -10.83 -1.40
N SER A 145 15.57 -11.38 -2.63
CA SER A 145 15.44 -10.61 -3.87
C SER A 145 14.08 -10.73 -4.56
N LEU A 146 13.24 -11.72 -4.19
CA LEU A 146 12.00 -12.01 -4.91
C LEU A 146 10.76 -11.65 -4.10
N TYR A 147 9.99 -10.70 -4.62
CA TYR A 147 8.71 -10.26 -4.10
C TYR A 147 7.66 -10.39 -5.20
N ILE A 148 6.45 -10.83 -4.84
CA ILE A 148 5.33 -10.98 -5.77
C ILE A 148 4.29 -9.92 -5.45
N PHE A 149 4.05 -9.02 -6.40
CA PHE A 149 2.92 -8.11 -6.36
C PHE A 149 1.65 -8.90 -6.65
N MET A 150 0.70 -8.86 -5.71
CA MET A 150 -0.61 -9.49 -5.83
C MET A 150 -1.67 -8.40 -5.94
N ALA A 151 -2.57 -8.56 -6.90
CA ALA A 151 -3.66 -7.64 -7.16
C ALA A 151 -4.94 -8.37 -7.59
N ASP A 152 -6.07 -7.72 -7.32
CA ASP A 152 -7.41 -8.15 -7.72
C ASP A 152 -7.86 -7.38 -8.96
N MET A 153 -8.33 -8.11 -9.98
CA MET A 153 -9.00 -7.56 -11.17
C MET A 153 -10.51 -7.68 -10.98
N TRP A 154 -11.09 -6.65 -10.36
CA TRP A 154 -12.49 -6.65 -9.93
C TRP A 154 -13.49 -6.70 -11.09
N ARG A 155 -14.52 -7.53 -10.94
CA ARG A 155 -15.70 -7.58 -11.81
C ARG A 155 -16.96 -7.21 -11.02
N PRO A 156 -17.35 -5.93 -10.94
CA PRO A 156 -18.40 -5.48 -10.04
C PRO A 156 -19.79 -6.09 -10.33
N GLU A 157 -20.04 -6.51 -11.57
CA GLU A 157 -21.28 -7.21 -11.96
C GLU A 157 -21.38 -8.62 -11.35
N SER A 158 -20.24 -9.24 -11.02
CA SER A 158 -20.17 -10.55 -10.38
C SER A 158 -18.84 -10.71 -9.66
N LEU A 159 -18.76 -10.24 -8.41
CA LEU A 159 -17.51 -10.21 -7.62
C LEU A 159 -16.81 -11.58 -7.53
N LYS A 160 -17.56 -12.68 -7.51
CA LYS A 160 -17.03 -14.05 -7.50
C LYS A 160 -16.24 -14.45 -8.77
N ASP A 161 -16.42 -13.71 -9.87
CA ASP A 161 -15.71 -13.92 -11.14
C ASP A 161 -14.54 -12.95 -11.32
N SER A 162 -14.26 -12.13 -10.30
CA SER A 162 -13.03 -11.34 -10.24
C SER A 162 -11.80 -12.24 -10.37
N ARG A 163 -10.74 -11.71 -10.98
CA ARG A 163 -9.54 -12.48 -11.32
C ARG A 163 -8.35 -11.98 -10.51
N TYR A 164 -7.29 -12.77 -10.49
CA TYR A 164 -6.06 -12.45 -9.79
C TYR A 164 -4.96 -12.10 -10.78
N MET A 165 -4.18 -11.07 -10.46
CA MET A 165 -2.97 -10.70 -11.17
C MET A 165 -1.79 -10.78 -10.21
N TRP A 166 -0.88 -11.72 -10.47
CA TRP A 166 0.35 -11.87 -9.69
C TRP A 166 1.53 -11.65 -10.61
N LEU A 167 2.42 -10.72 -10.26
CA LEU A 167 3.57 -10.33 -11.07
C LEU A 167 4.81 -10.20 -10.18
N PRO A 168 6.01 -10.57 -10.67
CA PRO A 168 7.24 -10.34 -9.92
C PRO A 168 7.53 -8.84 -9.83
N ILE A 169 7.94 -8.38 -8.65
CA ILE A 169 8.50 -7.05 -8.47
C ILE A 169 9.97 -7.12 -8.88
N GLN A 170 10.36 -6.23 -9.79
CA GLN A 170 11.73 -6.03 -10.25
C GLN A 170 12.30 -4.76 -9.59
N PHE A 171 13.62 -4.57 -9.65
CA PHE A 171 14.30 -3.41 -9.06
C PHE A 171 15.22 -2.77 -10.10
N ASP A 172 15.20 -1.43 -10.18
CA ASP A 172 16.10 -0.67 -11.05
C ASP A 172 17.53 -0.55 -10.47
N GLU A 173 18.41 0.18 -11.15
CA GLU A 173 19.79 0.40 -10.70
C GLU A 173 19.92 1.14 -9.36
N ASN A 174 18.84 1.75 -8.87
CA ASN A 174 18.76 2.47 -7.60
C ASN A 174 17.94 1.71 -6.53
N ASP A 175 17.68 0.41 -6.72
CA ASP A 175 16.85 -0.42 -5.84
C ASP A 175 15.37 0.05 -5.73
N ILE A 176 14.88 0.83 -6.69
CA ILE A 176 13.47 1.26 -6.72
C ILE A 176 12.62 0.15 -7.36
N PRO A 177 11.53 -0.30 -6.71
CA PRO A 177 10.70 -1.37 -7.23
C PRO A 177 9.86 -0.92 -8.43
N PHE A 178 9.78 -1.76 -9.45
CA PHE A 178 8.88 -1.61 -10.58
C PHE A 178 8.22 -2.95 -10.96
N ILE A 179 7.09 -2.87 -11.67
CA ILE A 179 6.28 -4.02 -12.07
C ILE A 179 6.01 -3.93 -13.57
N GLU A 180 6.32 -5.01 -14.28
CA GLU A 180 6.05 -5.16 -15.70
C GLU A 180 5.07 -6.31 -15.93
N TRP A 181 4.16 -6.15 -16.88
CA TRP A 181 3.24 -7.21 -17.26
C TRP A 181 3.98 -8.42 -17.85
N LYS A 182 3.63 -9.61 -17.37
CA LYS A 182 4.08 -10.90 -17.94
C LYS A 182 2.88 -11.81 -18.14
N ASP A 183 2.61 -12.22 -19.38
CA ASP A 183 1.53 -13.17 -19.70
C ASP A 183 1.69 -14.49 -18.93
N ARG A 184 2.94 -14.93 -18.75
CA ARG A 184 3.34 -16.12 -18.00
C ARG A 184 4.72 -15.89 -17.40
N TRP A 185 4.92 -16.35 -16.18
CA TRP A 185 6.22 -16.31 -15.49
C TRP A 185 6.31 -17.46 -14.48
N ASN A 186 7.51 -17.71 -13.97
CA ASN A 186 7.75 -18.66 -12.88
C ASN A 186 8.87 -18.15 -11.99
N THR A 187 8.98 -18.66 -10.77
CA THR A 187 9.96 -18.18 -9.79
C THR A 187 11.41 -18.56 -10.12
N GLU A 188 11.66 -19.57 -10.96
CA GLU A 188 13.02 -20.00 -11.31
C GLU A 188 13.70 -19.00 -12.26
N LEU A 189 12.92 -18.45 -13.20
CA LEU A 189 13.39 -17.44 -14.15
C LEU A 189 13.63 -16.06 -13.52
N GLU A 190 13.07 -15.80 -12.33
CA GLU A 190 13.19 -14.51 -11.62
C GLU A 190 14.21 -14.56 -10.47
N ARG A 191 14.96 -15.67 -10.32
CA ARG A 191 16.01 -15.84 -9.28
C ARG A 191 17.42 -15.40 -9.75
N ILE A 192 17.51 -14.73 -10.90
CA ILE A 192 18.78 -14.39 -11.56
C ILE A 192 19.47 -13.23 -10.82
#